data_AF-A0A7S1SEH9-F1
#
_entry.id   AF-A0A7S1SEH9-F1
#
_cell.length_a   1.000
_cell.length_b   1.000
_cell.length_c   1.000
_cell.angle_alpha   90.00
_cell.angle_beta   90.00
_cell.angle_gamma   90.00
#
_symmetry.space_group_name_H-M   'P 1'
#
loop_
_entity.id
_entity.type
_entity.pdbx_description
1 polymer ?
#
loop_
_entity_poly.entity_id
_entity_poly.type
_entity_poly.pdbx_seq_one_letter_code
_entity_poly.pdbx_strand_id
1 'polypeptide(L)'
;LKPFWLKPVVLQLALVALLPQQDPRFALFDKMGDWMNMAEGELKENILKLARETSNIAELKPDEDMENAGVDSMDASGIQKDLIKKLPGYNIPDETLVFMGDDCKTIDAFCDWLKNNKK
;
A
#
# COMPACT_ATOMS: atom_id res chain seq x y z
N LEU A 1 16.68 65.56 -5.92
CA LEU A 1 16.56 64.76 -7.16
C LEU A 1 17.00 63.32 -6.86
N LYS A 2 16.05 62.37 -6.80
CA LYS A 2 16.30 60.92 -7.00
C LYS A 2 16.61 60.69 -8.51
N PRO A 3 16.99 59.50 -9.03
CA PRO A 3 17.18 58.19 -8.39
C PRO A 3 18.45 57.44 -8.83
N PHE A 4 18.96 56.50 -8.03
CA PHE A 4 19.79 55.41 -8.56
C PHE A 4 19.31 54.05 -8.03
N TRP A 5 18.46 53.45 -8.86
CA TRP A 5 18.40 52.05 -9.27
C TRP A 5 18.44 50.94 -8.22
N LEU A 6 17.26 50.32 -8.09
CA LEU A 6 17.01 49.01 -7.48
C LEU A 6 17.98 47.96 -8.01
N LYS A 7 18.60 47.20 -7.11
CA LYS A 7 19.21 45.91 -7.46
C LYS A 7 18.12 44.84 -7.55
N PRO A 8 18.17 43.95 -8.56
CA PRO A 8 17.13 42.97 -8.80
C PRO A 8 17.12 41.88 -7.72
N VAL A 9 15.89 41.56 -7.36
CA VAL A 9 15.40 40.41 -6.63
C VAL A 9 16.05 39.14 -7.16
N VAL A 10 16.93 38.51 -6.38
CA VAL A 10 17.25 37.08 -6.58
C VAL A 10 16.21 36.32 -5.78
N LEU A 11 15.06 36.10 -6.43
CA LEU A 11 14.05 35.15 -5.97
C LEU A 11 14.69 33.78 -6.07
N GLN A 12 15.23 33.29 -4.97
CA GLN A 12 15.70 31.91 -4.87
C GLN A 12 14.43 31.05 -4.83
N LEU A 13 13.87 30.75 -6.01
CA LEU A 13 12.90 29.68 -6.18
C LEU A 13 13.61 28.40 -5.74
N ALA A 14 13.37 28.01 -4.49
CA ALA A 14 13.49 26.63 -4.09
C ALA A 14 12.46 25.87 -4.93
N LEU A 15 12.91 25.37 -6.08
CA LEU A 15 12.27 24.26 -6.76
C LEU A 15 12.44 23.06 -5.82
N VAL A 16 11.59 22.99 -4.79
CA VAL A 16 11.43 21.80 -3.96
C VAL A 16 11.02 20.72 -4.94
N ALA A 17 11.99 19.85 -5.23
CA ALA A 17 11.81 18.71 -6.08
C ALA A 17 10.55 17.98 -5.63
N LEU A 18 9.61 17.87 -6.56
CA LEU A 18 8.44 17.00 -6.49
C LEU A 18 8.94 15.55 -6.56
N LEU A 19 9.76 15.14 -5.59
CA LEU A 19 10.03 13.73 -5.37
C LEU A 19 8.72 13.17 -4.81
N PRO A 20 8.12 12.14 -5.42
CA PRO A 20 7.09 11.40 -4.71
C PRO A 20 7.72 11.00 -3.38
N GLN A 21 7.09 11.36 -2.27
CA GLN A 21 7.42 10.76 -0.98
C GLN A 21 7.25 9.25 -1.18
N GLN A 22 8.33 8.57 -1.51
CA GLN A 22 8.44 7.15 -1.33
C GLN A 22 8.43 6.99 0.17
N ASP A 23 7.23 6.76 0.71
CA ASP A 23 7.07 6.42 2.11
C ASP A 23 8.03 5.24 2.37
N PRO A 24 8.98 5.38 3.32
CA PRO A 24 9.98 4.35 3.57
C PRO A 24 9.36 2.99 3.95
N ARG A 25 8.07 2.95 4.30
CA ARG A 25 7.29 1.72 4.44
C ARG A 25 7.25 0.87 3.15
N PHE A 26 7.32 1.48 1.96
CA PHE A 26 7.29 0.75 0.69
C PHE A 26 8.60 0.03 0.32
N ALA A 27 9.73 0.37 0.96
CA ALA A 27 11.05 -0.13 0.56
C ALA A 27 11.39 -1.53 1.11
N LEU A 28 10.58 -2.10 2.02
CA LEU A 28 10.88 -3.39 2.67
C LEU A 28 10.46 -4.63 1.87
N PHE A 29 9.57 -4.48 0.88
CA PHE A 29 8.87 -5.63 0.29
C PHE A 29 9.45 -6.16 -1.02
N ASP A 30 10.56 -5.59 -1.51
CA ASP A 30 11.16 -5.92 -2.81
C ASP A 30 11.85 -7.30 -2.86
N LYS A 31 11.91 -8.02 -1.72
CA LYS A 31 12.59 -9.33 -1.61
C LYS A 31 11.68 -10.56 -1.62
N MET A 32 10.37 -10.40 -1.71
CA MET A 32 9.44 -11.52 -1.67
C MET A 32 9.12 -11.92 -3.11
N GLY A 33 9.69 -13.05 -3.54
CA GLY A 33 9.68 -13.59 -4.91
C GLY A 33 8.30 -13.84 -5.51
N ASP A 34 8.23 -14.46 -6.67
CA ASP A 34 7.03 -14.58 -7.53
C ASP A 34 5.73 -15.01 -6.81
N TRP A 35 4.91 -14.02 -6.40
CA TRP A 35 3.66 -14.21 -5.65
C TRP A 35 2.57 -14.90 -6.48
N MET A 36 2.70 -14.86 -7.81
CA MET A 36 1.71 -15.44 -8.73
C MET A 36 1.75 -16.97 -8.75
N ASN A 37 2.88 -17.55 -8.36
CA ASN A 37 3.13 -18.99 -8.40
C ASN A 37 3.16 -19.66 -7.01
N MET A 38 2.82 -18.91 -5.96
CA MET A 38 2.74 -19.44 -4.59
C MET A 38 1.50 -20.31 -4.40
N ALA A 39 1.61 -21.31 -3.53
CA ALA A 39 0.43 -22.04 -3.08
C ALA A 39 -0.51 -21.12 -2.29
N GLU A 40 -1.81 -21.41 -2.27
CA GLU A 40 -2.81 -20.55 -1.61
C GLU A 40 -2.48 -20.28 -0.13
N GLY A 41 -1.99 -21.30 0.59
CA GLY A 41 -1.57 -21.16 1.98
C GLY A 41 -0.39 -20.21 2.15
N GLU A 42 0.62 -20.31 1.27
CA GLU A 42 1.79 -19.43 1.29
C GLU A 42 1.42 -17.99 0.89
N LEU A 43 0.55 -17.82 -0.10
CA LEU A 43 0.05 -16.51 -0.51
C LEU A 43 -0.67 -15.84 0.66
N LYS A 44 -1.57 -16.57 1.33
CA LYS A 44 -2.29 -16.09 2.53
C LYS A 44 -1.33 -15.69 3.64
N GLU A 45 -0.32 -16.51 3.95
CA GLU A 45 0.69 -16.18 4.96
C GLU A 45 1.49 -14.92 4.61
N ASN A 46 1.85 -14.76 3.33
CA ASN A 46 2.57 -13.58 2.87
C ASN A 46 1.72 -12.30 2.89
N ILE A 47 0.42 -12.39 2.55
CA ILE A 47 -0.53 -11.26 2.68
C ILE A 47 -0.72 -10.91 4.15
N LEU A 48 -0.88 -11.91 5.03
CA LEU A 48 -1.00 -11.71 6.47
C LEU A 48 0.24 -11.01 7.05
N LYS A 49 1.43 -11.46 6.63
CA LYS A 49 2.70 -10.85 7.01
C LYS A 49 2.81 -9.41 6.52
N LEU A 50 2.45 -9.14 5.27
CA LEU A 50 2.42 -7.80 4.69
C LEU A 50 1.50 -6.87 5.49
N ALA A 51 0.31 -7.34 5.86
CA ALA A 51 -0.63 -6.57 6.67
C ALA A 51 -0.08 -6.25 8.06
N ARG A 52 0.49 -7.25 8.75
CA ARG A 52 1.13 -7.06 10.07
C ARG A 52 2.28 -6.06 10.03
N GLU A 53 3.15 -6.17 9.04
CA GLU A 53 4.33 -5.31 8.90
C GLU A 53 3.95 -3.87 8.52
N THR A 54 2.93 -3.70 7.67
CA THR A 54 2.51 -2.37 7.22
C THR A 54 1.74 -1.62 8.30
N SER A 55 0.84 -2.30 9.01
CA SER A 55 0.05 -1.72 10.11
C SER A 55 0.73 -1.78 11.48
N ASN A 56 1.95 -2.33 11.55
CA ASN A 56 2.70 -2.50 12.79
C ASN A 56 1.93 -3.27 13.88
N ILE A 57 1.19 -4.31 13.47
CA ILE A 57 0.38 -5.18 14.33
C ILE A 57 1.14 -6.48 14.56
N ALA A 58 1.42 -6.79 15.83
CA ALA A 58 2.19 -7.98 16.19
C ALA A 58 1.41 -9.29 15.94
N GLU A 59 0.12 -9.30 16.28
CA GLU A 59 -0.75 -10.46 16.16
C GLU A 59 -2.03 -10.06 15.41
N LEU A 60 -2.05 -10.31 14.10
CA LEU A 60 -3.27 -10.27 13.27
C LEU A 60 -3.62 -11.70 12.88
N LYS A 61 -4.82 -12.18 13.17
CA LYS A 61 -5.25 -13.50 12.70
C LYS A 61 -5.92 -13.41 11.31
N PRO A 62 -5.87 -14.48 10.51
CA PRO A 62 -6.42 -14.45 9.15
C PRO A 62 -7.95 -14.35 9.09
N ASP A 63 -8.64 -14.82 10.13
CA ASP A 63 -10.10 -14.81 10.30
C ASP A 63 -10.60 -13.62 11.14
N GLU A 64 -9.68 -12.78 11.62
CA GLU A 64 -9.99 -11.61 12.44
C GLU A 64 -10.32 -10.41 11.55
N ASP A 65 -11.25 -9.59 12.04
CA ASP A 65 -11.61 -8.33 11.42
C ASP A 65 -10.41 -7.36 11.51
N MET A 66 -9.93 -6.95 10.34
CA MET A 66 -8.72 -6.13 10.22
C MET A 66 -8.89 -4.74 10.86
N GLU A 67 -10.07 -4.13 10.77
CA GLU A 67 -10.33 -2.82 11.41
C GLU A 67 -10.25 -2.95 12.94
N ASN A 68 -10.83 -4.03 13.49
CA ASN A 68 -10.77 -4.30 14.92
C ASN A 68 -9.36 -4.65 15.40
N ALA A 69 -8.54 -5.28 14.54
CA ALA A 69 -7.14 -5.57 14.83
C ALA A 69 -6.24 -4.32 14.76
N GLY A 70 -6.77 -3.19 14.27
CA GLY A 70 -6.05 -1.91 14.19
C GLY A 70 -5.45 -1.60 12.82
N VAL A 71 -5.82 -2.34 11.77
CA VAL A 71 -5.52 -1.93 10.39
C VAL A 71 -6.38 -0.72 10.08
N ASP A 72 -5.77 0.40 9.70
CA ASP A 72 -6.50 1.59 9.30
C ASP A 72 -6.65 1.68 7.77
N SER A 73 -7.49 2.63 7.31
CA SER A 73 -7.75 2.82 5.89
C SER A 73 -6.54 3.35 5.10
N MET A 74 -5.57 4.00 5.75
CA MET A 74 -4.35 4.45 5.09
C MET A 74 -3.41 3.27 4.82
N ASP A 75 -3.24 2.39 5.81
CA ASP A 75 -2.45 1.18 5.71
C ASP A 75 -3.09 0.19 4.74
N ALA A 76 -4.40 -0.02 4.82
CA ALA A 76 -5.14 -0.86 3.89
C ALA A 76 -4.96 -0.40 2.43
N SER A 77 -5.00 0.91 2.18
CA SER A 77 -4.72 1.47 0.85
C SER A 77 -3.28 1.23 0.40
N GLY A 78 -2.31 1.37 1.32
CA GLY A 78 -0.89 1.06 1.06
C GLY A 78 -0.69 -0.41 0.70
N ILE A 79 -1.26 -1.32 1.48
CA ILE A 79 -1.22 -2.77 1.27
C ILE A 79 -1.83 -3.13 -0.08
N GLN A 80 -3.01 -2.61 -0.40
CA GLN A 80 -3.68 -2.90 -1.67
C GLN A 80 -2.83 -2.48 -2.88
N LYS A 81 -2.21 -1.30 -2.83
CA LYS A 81 -1.30 -0.82 -3.89
C LYS A 81 -0.11 -1.73 -4.09
N ASP A 82 0.41 -2.30 -3.02
CA ASP A 82 1.51 -3.25 -3.11
C ASP A 82 1.06 -4.62 -3.61
N LEU A 83 -0.14 -5.06 -3.22
CA LEU A 83 -0.76 -6.27 -3.76
C LEU A 83 -1.03 -6.14 -5.25
N ILE A 84 -1.52 -4.99 -5.75
CA ILE A 84 -1.71 -4.74 -7.20
C ILE A 84 -0.39 -4.95 -7.97
N LYS A 85 0.73 -4.45 -7.44
CA LYS A 85 2.05 -4.60 -8.07
C LYS A 85 2.54 -6.05 -8.03
N LYS A 86 2.31 -6.75 -6.93
CA LYS A 86 2.78 -8.13 -6.68
C LYS A 86 1.92 -9.19 -7.36
N LEU A 87 0.64 -8.89 -7.57
CA LEU A 87 -0.37 -9.79 -8.10
C LEU A 87 -0.96 -9.28 -9.43
N PRO A 88 -0.14 -9.04 -10.47
CA PRO A 88 -0.60 -8.43 -11.72
C PRO A 88 -1.64 -9.28 -12.49
N GLY A 89 -1.72 -10.59 -12.19
CA GLY A 89 -2.72 -11.50 -12.76
C GLY A 89 -4.07 -11.49 -12.05
N TYR A 90 -4.30 -10.59 -11.10
CA TYR A 90 -5.59 -10.41 -10.43
C TYR A 90 -6.19 -9.04 -10.78
N ASN A 91 -7.53 -8.95 -10.77
CA ASN A 91 -8.29 -7.73 -11.05
C ASN A 91 -8.54 -6.92 -9.77
N ILE A 92 -7.47 -6.54 -9.06
CA ILE A 92 -7.57 -5.68 -7.87
C ILE A 92 -7.75 -4.21 -8.34
N PRO A 93 -8.85 -3.53 -7.99
CA PRO A 93 -9.06 -2.14 -8.38
C PRO A 93 -8.11 -1.20 -7.61
N ASP A 94 -7.54 -0.18 -8.27
CA ASP A 94 -6.68 0.82 -7.61
C ASP A 94 -7.50 1.98 -6.99
N GLU A 95 -8.65 2.30 -7.59
CA GLU A 95 -9.47 3.44 -7.21
C GLU A 95 -10.45 3.15 -6.06
N THR A 96 -10.69 1.88 -5.74
CA THR A 96 -11.64 1.45 -4.69
C THR A 96 -10.93 0.55 -3.70
N LEU A 97 -11.04 0.87 -2.41
CA LEU A 97 -10.46 0.06 -1.34
C LEU A 97 -11.30 -1.21 -1.16
N VAL A 98 -10.77 -2.34 -1.63
CA VAL A 98 -11.32 -3.69 -1.44
C VAL A 98 -10.65 -4.35 -0.25
N PHE A 99 -9.34 -4.19 -0.09
CA PHE A 99 -8.64 -4.68 1.08
C PHE A 99 -9.18 -3.97 2.34
N MET A 100 -9.69 -4.72 3.33
CA MET A 100 -10.42 -4.18 4.49
C MET A 100 -11.80 -3.58 4.16
N GLY A 101 -12.29 -3.74 2.92
CA GLY A 101 -13.65 -3.34 2.54
C GLY A 101 -14.73 -4.29 3.09
N ASP A 102 -15.99 -3.95 2.85
CA ASP A 102 -17.14 -4.69 3.41
C ASP A 102 -17.14 -6.20 3.09
N ASP A 103 -16.74 -6.56 1.88
CA ASP A 103 -16.66 -7.96 1.42
C ASP A 103 -15.34 -8.65 1.79
N CYS A 104 -14.38 -7.93 2.36
CA CYS A 104 -12.99 -8.36 2.56
C CYS A 104 -12.44 -7.86 3.91
N LYS A 105 -13.26 -7.91 4.96
CA LYS A 105 -12.90 -7.47 6.32
C LYS A 105 -11.81 -8.32 6.98
N THR A 106 -11.64 -9.56 6.50
CA THR A 106 -10.62 -10.50 6.99
C THR A 106 -9.68 -10.87 5.85
N ILE A 107 -8.48 -11.33 6.20
CA ILE A 107 -7.50 -11.80 5.20
C ILE A 107 -8.04 -13.02 4.45
N ASP A 108 -8.83 -13.87 5.12
CA ASP A 108 -9.51 -15.01 4.49
C ASP A 108 -10.53 -14.59 3.45
N ALA A 109 -11.39 -13.63 3.80
CA ALA A 109 -12.35 -13.09 2.86
C ALA A 109 -11.64 -12.45 1.65
N PHE A 110 -10.53 -11.75 1.86
CA PHE A 110 -9.74 -11.19 0.78
C PHE A 110 -9.09 -12.26 -0.11
N CYS A 111 -8.54 -13.33 0.47
CA CYS A 111 -7.96 -14.44 -0.30
C CYS A 111 -9.03 -15.19 -1.12
N ASP A 112 -10.22 -15.36 -0.58
CA ASP A 112 -11.35 -15.95 -1.31
C ASP A 112 -11.88 -15.01 -2.39
N TRP A 113 -11.88 -13.70 -2.14
CA TRP A 113 -12.17 -12.69 -3.16
C TRP A 113 -11.16 -12.77 -4.31
N LEU A 114 -9.86 -12.92 -4.03
CA LEU A 114 -8.82 -13.06 -5.06
C LEU A 114 -9.08 -14.26 -5.99
N LYS A 115 -9.52 -15.41 -5.45
CA LYS A 115 -9.83 -16.61 -6.26
C LYS A 115 -10.90 -16.34 -7.31
N ASN A 116 -11.88 -15.50 -6.99
CA ASN A 116 -12.97 -15.13 -7.87
C ASN A 116 -12.63 -13.98 -8.83
N ASN A 117 -11.50 -13.29 -8.62
CA ASN A 117 -11.09 -12.10 -9.35
C ASN A 117 -9.76 -12.27 -10.10
N LYS A 118 -9.41 -13.51 -10.45
CA LYS A 118 -8.25 -13.81 -11.31
C LYS A 118 -8.55 -13.45 -12.77
N LYS A 119 -7.55 -12.90 -13.47
CA LYS A 119 -7.63 -12.57 -14.91
C LYS A 119 -7.60 -13.81 -15.80
#